data_AF-A0A9P6UH71-F1
#
_entry.id   AF-A0A9P6UH71-F1
#
_cell.length_a   1.000
_cell.length_b   1.000
_cell.length_c   1.000
_cell.angle_alpha   90.00
_cell.angle_beta   90.00
_cell.angle_gamma   90.00
#
_symmetry.space_group_name_H-M   'P 1'
#
loop_
_entity.id
_entity.type
_entity.pdbx_description
1 polymer ?
#
loop_
_entity_poly.entity_id
_entity_poly.type
_entity_poly.pdbx_seq_one_letter_code
_entity_poly.pdbx_strand_id
1 'polypeptide(L)' 'MGKDYYNILGISKDADEDQIKKAYRKLALKYHPDKNSAPDAEKKFHDISEAYEVLSDKNKRAVFD' A
#
# COMPACT_ATOMS: atom_id res chain seq x y z
N MET A 1 -5.64 -6.23 16.12
CA MET A 1 -6.08 -6.35 14.72
C MET A 1 -4.87 -6.08 13.84
N GLY A 2 -4.43 -7.06 13.05
CA GLY A 2 -3.30 -6.88 12.13
C GLY A 2 -3.63 -5.82 11.06
N LYS A 3 -2.63 -5.10 10.57
CA LYS A 3 -2.80 -4.18 9.44
C LYS A 3 -3.16 -5.01 8.21
N ASP A 4 -4.28 -4.70 7.58
CA ASP A 4 -4.71 -5.39 6.38
C ASP A 4 -4.17 -4.65 5.15
N TYR A 5 -2.95 -5.03 4.74
CA TYR A 5 -2.22 -4.38 3.65
C TYR A 5 -2.96 -4.46 2.31
N TYR A 6 -3.73 -5.53 2.09
CA TYR A 6 -4.58 -5.67 0.90
C TYR A 6 -5.69 -4.62 0.88
N ASN A 7 -6.36 -4.43 2.03
CA ASN A 7 -7.36 -3.38 2.17
C ASN A 7 -6.78 -1.96 2.10
N ILE A 8 -5.57 -1.74 2.63
CA ILE A 8 -4.86 -0.46 2.53
C ILE A 8 -4.57 -0.10 1.06
N LEU A 9 -4.09 -1.06 0.28
CA LEU A 9 -3.88 -0.88 -1.16
C LEU A 9 -5.18 -0.94 -1.98
N GLY A 10 -6.28 -1.39 -1.39
CA GLY A 10 -7.58 -1.54 -2.05
C GLY A 10 -7.57 -2.62 -3.14
N ILE A 11 -6.87 -3.72 -2.88
CA ILE A 11 -6.70 -4.86 -3.80
C ILE A 11 -7.17 -6.17 -3.16
N SER A 12 -7.38 -7.21 -3.97
CA SER A 12 -7.66 -8.54 -3.45
C SER A 12 -6.42 -9.18 -2.84
N LYS A 13 -6.63 -10.16 -1.95
CA LYS A 13 -5.57 -11.02 -1.41
C LYS A 13 -4.89 -11.85 -2.50
N ASP A 14 -5.65 -12.17 -3.55
CA ASP A 14 -5.18 -12.89 -4.74
C ASP A 14 -4.48 -11.97 -5.74
N ALA A 15 -4.24 -10.70 -5.39
CA ALA A 15 -3.63 -9.76 -6.31
C ALA A 15 -2.20 -10.14 -6.68
N ASP A 16 -1.90 -10.00 -7.97
CA ASP A 16 -0.57 -10.20 -8.52
C ASP A 16 0.34 -8.97 -8.27
N GLU A 17 1.64 -9.15 -8.52
CA GLU A 17 2.65 -8.10 -8.30
C GLU A 17 2.41 -6.83 -9.14
N ASP A 18 1.83 -6.94 -10.33
CA ASP A 18 1.49 -5.79 -11.18
C ASP A 18 0.33 -5.02 -10.56
N GLN A 19 -0.71 -5.71 -10.10
CA GLN A 19 -1.83 -5.10 -9.38
C GLN A 19 -1.38 -4.36 -8.12
N ILE A 20 -0.49 -4.97 -7.33
CA ILE A 20 0.11 -4.34 -6.14
C ILE A 20 0.86 -3.06 -6.51
N LYS A 21 1.74 -3.12 -7.52
CA LYS A 21 2.49 -1.95 -8.02
C LYS A 21 1.59 -0.85 -8.55
N LYS A 22 0.55 -1.20 -9.30
CA LYS A 22 -0.39 -0.26 -9.90
C LYS A 22 -1.24 0.44 -8.83
N ALA A 23 -1.72 -0.31 -7.84
CA ALA A 23 -2.44 0.22 -6.69
C ALA A 23 -1.57 1.19 -5.88
N TYR A 24 -0.34 0.78 -5.54
CA TYR A 24 0.63 1.64 -4.85
C TYR A 24 0.86 2.94 -5.60
N ARG A 25 1.19 2.89 -6.90
CA ARG A 25 1.43 4.11 -7.71
C ARG A 25 0.22 5.05 -7.71
N LYS A 26 -0.99 4.51 -7.86
CA LYS A 26 -2.23 5.30 -7.85
C LYS A 26 -2.45 6.00 -6.51
N LEU A 27 -2.25 5.28 -5.41
CA LEU A 27 -2.46 5.79 -4.06
C LEU A 27 -1.34 6.74 -3.63
N ALA A 28 -0.08 6.42 -3.95
CA ALA A 28 1.07 7.29 -3.73
C ALA A 28 0.87 8.64 -4.40
N LEU A 29 0.42 8.70 -5.66
CA LEU A 29 0.10 9.97 -6.33
C LEU A 29 -1.06 10.73 -5.69
N LYS A 30 -2.05 10.01 -5.14
CA LYS A 30 -3.25 10.60 -4.49
C LYS A 30 -2.93 11.19 -3.11
N TYR A 31 -2.01 10.58 -2.37
CA TYR A 31 -1.65 10.97 -1.01
C TYR A 31 -0.23 11.55 -0.91
N HIS A 32 0.42 11.82 -2.05
CA HIS A 32 1.76 12.39 -2.07
C HIS A 32 1.76 13.74 -1.33
N PRO A 33 2.71 14.00 -0.41
CA PRO A 33 2.73 15.24 0.38
C PRO A 33 2.84 16.50 -0.49
N ASP A 34 3.51 16.41 -1.63
CA ASP A 34 3.62 17.50 -2.61
C ASP A 34 2.28 17.88 -3.28
N LYS A 35 1.35 16.92 -3.42
CA LYS A 35 0.05 17.11 -4.10
C LYS A 35 -1.11 17.18 -3.12
N ASN A 36 -0.93 16.71 -1.90
CA ASN A 36 -1.98 16.56 -0.91
C ASN A 36 -1.49 17.01 0.46
N SER A 37 -1.94 18.18 0.89
CA SER A 37 -1.60 18.80 2.17
C SER A 37 -2.59 18.45 3.29
N ALA A 38 -3.43 17.43 3.11
CA ALA A 38 -4.33 16.99 4.17
C ALA A 38 -3.54 16.41 5.35
N PRO A 39 -3.94 16.65 6.61
CA PRO A 39 -3.23 16.15 7.79
C PRO A 39 -3.17 14.61 7.83
N ASP A 40 -4.15 13.92 7.24
CA ASP A 40 -4.17 12.46 7.12
C ASP A 40 -3.41 11.92 5.89
N ALA A 41 -2.93 12.78 4.98
CA ALA A 41 -2.26 12.32 3.76
C ALA A 41 -0.93 11.64 4.07
N GLU A 42 -0.14 12.21 4.99
CA GLU A 42 1.14 11.64 5.43
C GLU A 42 0.95 10.24 6.04
N LYS A 43 -0.01 10.11 6.98
CA LYS A 43 -0.32 8.83 7.61
C LYS A 43 -0.77 7.78 6.59
N LYS A 44 -1.67 8.16 5.67
CA LYS A 44 -2.12 7.25 4.60
C LYS A 44 -0.95 6.87 3.69
N PHE A 45 -0.11 7.82 3.31
CA PHE A 45 1.06 7.56 2.47
C PHE A 45 2.03 6.59 3.14
N HIS A 46 2.23 6.74 4.45
CA HIS A 46 3.03 5.81 5.24
C HIS A 46 2.43 4.40 5.25
N ASP A 47 1.13 4.26 5.54
CA ASP A 47 0.45 2.95 5.53
C ASP A 47 0.49 2.30 4.13
N ILE A 48 0.31 3.09 3.06
CA ILE A 48 0.41 2.64 1.66
C ILE A 48 1.83 2.15 1.33
N SER A 49 2.86 2.85 1.82
CA SER A 49 4.25 2.51 1.59
C SER A 49 4.63 1.22 2.32
N GLU A 50 4.21 1.08 3.58
CA GLU A 50 4.42 -0.14 4.36
C GLU A 50 3.70 -1.35 3.74
N ALA A 51 2.45 -1.17 3.33
CA ALA A 51 1.68 -2.21 2.64
C ALA A 51 2.37 -2.67 1.35
N TYR A 52 2.88 -1.72 0.56
CA TYR A 52 3.63 -2.05 -0.65
C TYR A 52 4.96 -2.74 -0.33
N GLU A 53 5.70 -2.30 0.68
CA GLU A 53 6.98 -2.93 1.06
C GLU A 53 6.82 -4.40 1.43
N VAL A 54 5.75 -4.73 2.15
CA VAL A 54 5.45 -6.11 2.55
C VAL A 54 4.91 -6.93 1.39
N LEU A 55 3.92 -6.42 0.65
CA LEU A 55 3.23 -7.19 -0.38
C LEU A 55 4.03 -7.31 -1.70
N SER A 56 4.93 -6.38 -1.99
CA SER A 56 5.78 -6.42 -3.20
C SER A 56 6.97 -7.36 -3.08
N ASP A 57 7.38 -7.72 -1.87
CA ASP A 57 8.44 -8.70 -1.62
C ASP A 57 7.81 -10.05 -1.31
N LYS A 58 8.08 -11.06 -2.16
CA LYS A 58 7.53 -12.41 -1.99
C LYS A 58 7.89 -13.06 -0.66
N ASN A 59 9.08 -12.79 -0.13
CA ASN A 59 9.50 -13.34 1.15
C ASN A 59 8.76 -12.66 2.30
N LYS A 60 8.64 -11.32 2.26
CA LYS A 60 7.90 -10.57 3.29
C LYS A 60 6.41 -10.89 3.24
N ARG A 61 5.83 -11.00 2.04
CA ARG A 61 4.44 -11.40 1.82
C ARG A 61 4.17 -12.78 2.38
N ALA A 62 5.05 -13.76 2.14
CA ALA A 62 4.90 -15.11 2.68
C ALA A 62 5.02 -15.20 4.22
N VAL A 63 5.68 -14.24 4.86
CA VAL A 63 5.74 -14.15 6.34
C VAL A 63 4.51 -13.43 6.91
N PHE A 64 3.89 -12.57 6.11
CA PHE A 64 2.71 -11.79 6.49
C PHE A 64 1.39 -12.56 6.29
N ASP A 65 1.25 -13.26 5.16
CA ASP A 65 0.12 -14.16 4.85
C ASP A 65 0.11 -15.39 5.79
#